data_AF-A0A6J4L2T1-F1
#
_entry.id   AF-A0A6J4L2T1-F1
#
_cell.length_a   1.000
_cell.length_b   1.000
_cell.length_c   1.000
_cell.angle_alpha   90.00
_cell.angle_beta   90.00
_cell.angle_gamma   90.00
#
_symmetry.space_group_name_H-M   'P 1'
#
loop_
_entity.id
_entity.type
_entity.pdbx_description
1 polymer ?
#
loop_
_entity_poly.entity_id
_entity_poly.type
_entity_poly.pdbx_seq_one_letter_code
_entity_poly.pdbx_strand_id
1 'polypeptide(L)'
;MATRSKSSQRWLKEHFSDPFVKKAQAEGLRSRAAYKLEELVERDRLLKPGMTVVDLGAAPGGWSQWVRQALGDSGRVIALDILEMPTLAGVEFVHGDFREDEV
;
A
#
# COMPACT_ATOMS: atom_id res chain seq x y z
N MET A 1 -7.72 -24.37 23.07
CA MET A 1 -6.56 -23.82 22.35
C MET A 1 -6.50 -24.46 20.97
N ALA A 2 -6.81 -23.73 19.90
CA ALA A 2 -6.74 -24.28 18.54
C ALA A 2 -5.27 -24.50 18.16
N THR A 3 -4.91 -25.75 17.85
CA THR A 3 -3.57 -26.13 17.41
C THR A 3 -3.31 -25.55 16.02
N ARG A 4 -2.36 -24.60 15.93
CA ARG A 4 -1.91 -24.01 14.67
C ARG A 4 -1.43 -25.11 13.71
N SER A 5 -2.02 -25.18 12.52
CA SER A 5 -1.66 -26.18 11.50
C SER A 5 -0.21 -26.01 11.03
N LYS A 6 0.47 -27.11 10.66
CA LYS A 6 1.84 -27.07 10.12
C LYS A 6 1.98 -26.18 8.87
N SER A 7 0.91 -26.00 8.09
CA SER A 7 0.88 -25.07 6.95
C SER A 7 0.99 -23.60 7.37
N SER A 8 0.41 -23.22 8.52
CA SER A 8 0.51 -21.86 9.06
C SER A 8 1.94 -21.48 9.44
N GLN A 9 2.73 -22.43 9.97
CA GLN A 9 4.13 -22.20 10.30
C GLN A 9 5.02 -22.05 9.06
N ARG A 10 4.76 -22.83 8.01
CA ARG A 10 5.50 -22.72 6.75
C ARG A 10 5.19 -21.41 6.02
N TRP A 11 3.92 -21.01 5.96
CA TRP A 11 3.48 -19.72 5.40
C TRP A 11 4.09 -18.53 6.14
N LEU A 12 4.09 -18.55 7.47
CA LEU A 12 4.76 -17.52 8.29
C LEU A 12 6.27 -17.48 7.99
N LYS A 13 6.93 -18.64 7.91
CA LYS A 13 8.37 -18.73 7.63
C LYS A 13 8.73 -18.21 6.23
N GLU A 14 7.90 -18.51 5.22
CA GLU A 14 8.03 -17.97 3.86
C GLU A 14 7.89 -16.43 3.86
N HIS A 15 6.93 -15.89 4.61
CA HIS A 15 6.76 -14.44 4.77
C HIS A 15 7.94 -13.75 5.44
N PHE A 16 8.53 -14.33 6.49
CA PHE A 16 9.72 -13.76 7.14
C PHE A 16 10.99 -13.91 6.30
N SER A 17 11.04 -14.89 5.41
CA SER A 17 12.17 -15.10 4.49
C SER A 17 12.06 -14.30 3.20
N ASP A 18 10.94 -13.62 2.96
CA ASP A 18 10.69 -12.97 1.69
C ASP A 18 11.65 -11.78 1.48
N PRO A 19 12.48 -11.79 0.42
CA PRO A 19 13.46 -10.75 0.18
C PRO A 19 12.82 -9.38 -0.03
N PHE A 20 11.60 -9.30 -0.55
CA PHE A 20 10.89 -8.04 -0.76
C PHE A 20 10.35 -7.45 0.54
N VAL A 21 10.02 -8.29 1.54
CA VAL A 21 9.68 -7.77 2.87
C VAL A 21 10.90 -7.09 3.49
N LYS A 22 12.06 -7.75 3.43
CA LYS A 22 13.32 -7.18 3.94
C LYS A 22 13.73 -5.93 3.17
N LYS A 23 13.61 -5.95 1.84
CA LYS A 23 13.89 -4.80 0.98
C LYS A 23 12.98 -3.63 1.32
N ALA A 24 11.67 -3.86 1.42
CA ALA A 24 10.70 -2.83 1.79
C ALA A 24 11.02 -2.21 3.16
N GLN A 25 11.35 -3.03 4.15
CA GLN A 25 11.77 -2.52 5.47
C GLN A 25 13.05 -1.69 5.39
N ALA A 26 14.06 -2.14 4.64
CA ALA A 26 15.32 -1.41 4.44
C ALA A 26 15.11 -0.07 3.72
N GLU A 27 14.16 -0.01 2.80
CA GLU A 27 13.80 1.20 2.04
C GLU A 27 12.73 2.06 2.73
N GLY A 28 12.28 1.69 3.93
CA GLY A 28 11.25 2.43 4.67
C GLY A 28 9.85 2.40 4.04
N LEU A 29 9.59 1.42 3.16
CA LEU A 29 8.30 1.17 2.55
C LEU A 29 7.38 0.42 3.51
N ARG A 30 6.12 0.84 3.59
CA ARG A 30 5.10 0.25 4.48
C ARG A 30 4.67 -1.15 4.09
N SER A 31 4.85 -1.52 2.83
CA SER A 31 4.53 -2.85 2.32
C SER A 31 5.35 -3.18 1.09
N ARG A 32 5.75 -4.44 0.97
CA ARG A 32 6.33 -5.00 -0.26
C ARG A 32 5.43 -4.89 -1.49
N ALA A 33 4.14 -4.58 -1.30
CA ALA A 33 3.20 -4.39 -2.40
C ALA A 33 3.58 -3.18 -3.27
N ALA A 34 4.33 -2.21 -2.73
CA ALA A 34 4.82 -1.05 -3.48
C ALA A 34 5.59 -1.45 -4.75
N TYR A 35 6.42 -2.50 -4.70
CA TYR A 35 7.16 -2.99 -5.87
C TYR A 35 6.25 -3.51 -7.00
N LYS A 36 5.07 -4.04 -6.65
CA LYS A 36 4.10 -4.47 -7.67
C LYS A 36 3.50 -3.27 -8.38
N LEU A 37 3.23 -2.18 -7.65
CA LEU A 37 2.73 -0.95 -8.23
C LEU A 37 3.78 -0.28 -9.10
N GLU A 38 5.01 -0.21 -8.61
CA GLU A 38 6.17 0.29 -9.36
C GLU A 38 6.29 -0.40 -10.72
N GLU A 39 6.30 -1.74 -10.74
CA GLU A 39 6.37 -2.51 -11.99
C GLU A 39 5.21 -2.20 -12.95
N LEU A 40 3.97 -2.10 -12.43
CA LEU A 40 2.80 -1.75 -13.22
C LEU A 40 2.88 -0.33 -13.80
N VAL A 41 3.31 0.64 -12.99
CA VAL A 41 3.42 2.04 -13.40
C VAL A 41 4.53 2.22 -14.44
N GLU A 42 5.67 1.54 -14.29
CA GLU A 42 6.75 1.55 -15.27
C GLU A 42 6.34 0.91 -16.60
N ARG A 43 5.66 -0.24 -16.54
CA ARG A 43 5.22 -0.97 -17.73
C ARG A 43 4.14 -0.20 -18.50
N ASP A 44 3.11 0.27 -17.80
CA ASP A 44 1.89 0.78 -18.43
C ASP A 44 1.82 2.33 -18.43
N ARG A 45 2.83 3.00 -17.84
CA ARG A 45 2.92 4.47 -17.74
C ARG A 45 1.67 5.10 -17.13
N LEU A 46 1.19 4.49 -16.04
CA LEU A 46 -0.10 4.82 -15.42
C LEU A 46 -0.12 6.20 -14.74
N LEU A 47 1.01 6.69 -14.27
CA LEU A 47 1.11 7.98 -13.58
C LEU A 47 1.62 9.10 -14.49
N LYS A 48 1.02 10.28 -14.33
CA LYS A 48 1.43 11.54 -14.96
C LYS A 48 1.52 12.63 -13.89
N PRO A 49 2.41 13.63 -14.04
CA PRO A 49 2.50 14.75 -13.12
C PRO A 49 1.15 15.46 -12.93
N GLY A 50 0.85 15.87 -11.70
CA GLY A 50 -0.39 16.58 -11.39
C GLY A 50 -1.66 15.71 -11.32
N MET A 51 -1.56 14.38 -11.50
CA MET A 51 -2.73 13.51 -11.39
C MET A 51 -3.32 13.47 -9.98
N THR A 52 -4.64 13.25 -9.91
CA THR A 52 -5.31 12.82 -8.69
C THR A 52 -5.43 11.31 -8.72
N VAL A 53 -4.91 10.65 -7.70
CA VAL A 53 -4.90 9.18 -7.56
C VAL A 53 -5.74 8.80 -6.36
N VAL A 54 -6.61 7.80 -6.54
CA VAL A 54 -7.42 7.21 -5.48
C VAL A 54 -6.95 5.76 -5.26
N ASP A 55 -6.51 5.45 -4.05
CA ASP A 55 -6.06 4.12 -3.60
C ASP A 55 -7.16 3.47 -2.75
N LEU A 56 -7.85 2.48 -3.30
CA LEU A 56 -8.96 1.78 -2.63
C LEU A 56 -8.47 0.49 -1.98
N GLY A 57 -8.75 0.30 -0.69
CA GLY A 57 -8.17 -0.79 0.09
C GLY A 57 -6.71 -0.51 0.45
N ALA A 58 -6.44 0.74 0.83
CA ALA A 58 -5.08 1.27 0.95
C ALA A 58 -4.28 0.72 2.15
N ALA A 59 -4.91 0.25 3.24
CA ALA A 59 -4.21 -0.12 4.47
C ALA A 59 -3.21 -1.27 4.22
N PRO A 60 -1.93 -1.17 4.65
CA PRO A 60 -1.35 -0.18 5.58
C PRO A 60 -0.76 1.10 4.95
N GLY A 61 -0.96 1.32 3.65
CA GLY A 61 -0.58 2.53 2.92
C GLY A 61 0.62 2.36 1.98
N GLY A 62 0.94 1.12 1.58
CA GLY A 62 2.13 0.84 0.77
C GLY A 62 2.08 1.45 -0.64
N TRP A 63 0.93 1.36 -1.30
CA TRP A 63 0.72 1.95 -2.63
C TRP A 63 0.62 3.47 -2.53
N SER A 64 -0.24 3.98 -1.66
CA SER A 64 -0.34 5.40 -1.31
C SER A 64 1.02 6.08 -1.04
N GLN A 65 1.90 5.45 -0.24
CA GLN A 65 3.24 5.97 0.03
C GLN A 65 4.08 6.06 -1.26
N TRP A 66 4.09 5.01 -2.06
CA TRP A 66 4.86 4.97 -3.29
C TRP A 66 4.35 5.98 -4.33
N VAL A 67 3.03 6.08 -4.53
CA VAL A 67 2.41 7.07 -5.43
C VAL A 67 2.77 8.48 -5.00
N ARG A 68 2.69 8.79 -3.70
CA ARG A 68 3.06 10.09 -3.15
C ARG A 68 4.52 10.43 -3.50
N GLN A 69 5.44 9.49 -3.33
CA GLN A 69 6.85 9.66 -3.68
C GLN A 69 7.04 9.89 -5.19
N ALA A 70 6.35 9.11 -6.03
CA ALA A 70 6.44 9.19 -7.49
C ALA A 70 5.89 10.50 -8.06
N LEU A 71 4.82 11.06 -7.49
CA LEU A 71 4.21 12.30 -7.96
C LEU A 71 4.95 13.58 -7.52
N GLY A 72 5.82 13.50 -6.51
CA GLY A 72 6.50 14.68 -5.93
C GLY A 72 5.49 15.73 -5.49
N ASP A 73 5.82 17.02 -5.40
CA ASP A 73 4.86 18.04 -4.93
C ASP A 73 3.70 18.37 -5.89
N SER A 74 3.56 17.61 -6.98
CA SER A 74 2.47 17.73 -7.93
C SER A 74 1.38 16.68 -7.67
N GLY A 75 0.12 17.03 -7.89
CA GLY A 75 -1.00 16.08 -7.82
C GLY A 75 -1.53 15.86 -6.40
N ARG A 76 -2.47 14.91 -6.29
CA ARG A 76 -3.16 14.58 -5.04
C ARG A 76 -3.27 13.07 -4.89
N VAL A 77 -3.10 12.57 -3.68
CA VAL A 77 -3.27 11.15 -3.34
C VAL A 77 -4.35 11.05 -2.27
N ILE A 78 -5.41 10.31 -2.57
CA ILE A 78 -6.51 10.02 -1.66
C ILE A 78 -6.48 8.51 -1.42
N ALA A 79 -6.38 8.11 -0.16
CA ALA A 79 -6.39 6.73 0.27
C ALA A 79 -7.71 6.44 0.98
N LEU A 80 -8.34 5.31 0.67
CA LEU A 80 -9.57 4.87 1.31
C LEU A 80 -9.41 3.42 1.77
N ASP A 81 -9.76 3.17 3.03
CA ASP A 81 -9.86 1.81 3.56
C ASP A 81 -10.88 1.75 4.70
N ILE A 82 -11.44 0.56 4.93
CA ILE A 82 -12.28 0.24 6.10
C ILE A 82 -11.44 0.09 7.37
N LEU A 83 -10.14 -0.21 7.22
CA LEU A 83 -9.18 -0.34 8.30
C LEU A 83 -8.43 0.97 8.52
N GLU A 84 -8.18 1.31 9.77
CA GLU A 84 -7.29 2.43 10.09
C GLU A 84 -5.86 2.15 9.60
N MET A 85 -5.16 3.21 9.21
CA MET A 85 -3.72 3.15 8.95
C MET A 85 -3.02 4.42 9.45
N PRO A 86 -1.71 4.36 9.76
CA PRO A 86 -0.96 5.54 10.16
C PRO A 86 -1.01 6.61 9.06
N THR A 87 -1.02 7.89 9.42
CA THR A 87 -1.08 8.99 8.44
C THR A 87 0.18 9.03 7.58
N LEU A 88 0.05 9.48 6.33
CA LEU A 88 1.13 9.67 5.36
C LEU A 88 1.18 11.13 4.93
N ALA A 89 2.35 11.75 4.98
CA ALA A 89 2.50 13.15 4.59
C ALA A 89 2.11 13.35 3.11
N GLY A 90 1.22 14.32 2.86
CA GLY A 90 0.69 14.60 1.52
C GLY A 90 -0.29 13.56 0.96
N VAL A 91 -0.80 12.65 1.80
CA VAL A 91 -1.88 11.72 1.44
C VAL A 91 -3.09 12.03 2.32
N GLU A 92 -4.23 12.24 1.67
CA GLU A 92 -5.52 12.36 2.35
C GLU A 92 -6.06 10.97 2.62
N PHE A 93 -6.52 10.69 3.85
CA PHE A 93 -7.07 9.40 4.21
C PHE A 93 -8.56 9.52 4.55
N VAL A 94 -9.37 8.72 3.88
CA VAL A 94 -10.80 8.53 4.15
C VAL A 94 -10.96 7.16 4.79
N HIS A 95 -11.33 7.15 6.07
CA HIS A 95 -11.64 5.92 6.78
C HIS A 95 -13.12 5.59 6.61
N GLY A 96 -13.43 4.49 5.93
CA GLY A 96 -14.81 4.12 5.63
C GLY A 96 -14.90 3.00 4.61
N ASP A 97 -16.13 2.50 4.43
CA ASP A 97 -16.46 1.53 3.39
C ASP A 97 -16.96 2.28 2.16
N PHE A 98 -16.26 2.17 1.03
CA PHE A 98 -16.61 2.86 -0.23
C PHE A 98 -17.95 2.42 -0.83
N ARG A 99 -18.61 1.43 -0.22
CA ARG A 99 -19.94 0.96 -0.60
C ARG A 99 -21.06 1.73 0.10
N GLU A 100 -20.76 2.53 1.12
CA GLU A 100 -21.73 3.33 1.87
C GLU A 100 -21.80 4.75 1.29
N ASP A 101 -23.01 5.32 1.20
CA ASP A 101 -23.25 6.62 0.53
C ASP A 101 -22.61 7.80 1.27
N GLU A 102 -22.34 7.65 2.57
CA GLU A 102 -21.74 8.70 3.40
C GLU A 102 -20.23 8.88 3.21
N VAL A 103 -19.59 8.01 2.43
CA VAL A 103 -18.13 7.97 2.18
C VAL A 103 -17.79 8.49 0.79
#